data_AF-A0A1F2R188-F1
#
_entry.id   AF-A0A1F2R188-F1
#
_cell.length_a   1.000
_cell.length_b   1.000
_cell.length_c   1.000
_cell.angle_alpha   90.00
_cell.angle_beta   90.00
_cell.angle_gamma   90.00
#
_symmetry.space_group_name_H-M   'P 1'
#
loop_
_entity.id
_entity.type
_entity.pdbx_description
1 polymer ?
#
loop_
_entity_poly.entity_id
_entity_poly.type
_entity_poly.pdbx_seq_one_letter_code
_entity_poly.pdbx_strand_id
1 'polypeptide(L)'
;MKTVNLGKESPSVDELSAMARKKSVLLVSDDGTTFLLEEADDFDHEVAVLGNSDRFISFLRRRSEEKRVISVEAFAEELTHKVLDKAARPTRSRSKSRRVPSGRKSHSRPRG
;
A
#
# COMPACT_ATOMS: atom_id res chain seq x y z
N MET A 1 -0.65 -13.13 -28.41
CA MET A 1 0.69 -13.42 -28.89
C MET A 1 0.77 -13.26 -30.40
N LYS A 2 1.83 -12.64 -30.92
CA LYS A 2 2.26 -12.62 -32.34
C LYS A 2 3.59 -13.38 -32.44
N THR A 3 3.84 -14.15 -33.49
CA THR A 3 5.12 -14.86 -33.67
C THR A 3 5.94 -14.19 -34.79
N VAL A 4 7.23 -13.99 -34.55
CA VAL A 4 8.20 -13.43 -35.51
C VAL A 4 9.37 -14.40 -35.62
N ASN A 5 9.70 -14.79 -36.85
CA ASN A 5 10.86 -15.64 -37.11
C ASN A 5 12.03 -14.75 -37.56
N LEU A 6 13.06 -14.66 -36.71
CA LEU A 6 14.22 -13.79 -36.92
C LEU A 6 15.17 -14.29 -38.02
N GLY A 7 15.03 -15.56 -38.44
CA GLY A 7 15.74 -16.11 -39.59
C GLY A 7 15.07 -15.79 -40.93
N LYS A 8 13.80 -15.34 -40.92
CA LYS A 8 13.04 -14.98 -42.13
C LYS A 8 12.84 -13.47 -42.27
N GLU A 9 12.63 -12.79 -41.15
CA GLU A 9 12.37 -11.37 -41.07
C GLU A 9 13.40 -10.72 -40.13
N SER A 10 13.84 -9.51 -40.45
CA SER A 10 14.81 -8.75 -39.66
C SER A 10 14.23 -7.41 -39.19
N PRO A 11 13.15 -7.42 -38.38
CA PRO A 11 12.57 -6.19 -37.86
C PRO A 11 13.56 -5.47 -36.94
N SER A 12 13.51 -4.15 -36.98
CA SER A 12 14.26 -3.30 -36.06
C SER A 12 13.75 -3.43 -34.62
N VAL A 13 14.57 -3.03 -33.66
CA VAL A 13 14.21 -3.01 -32.23
C VAL A 13 12.98 -2.12 -31.98
N ASP A 14 12.85 -1.01 -32.70
CA ASP A 14 11.71 -0.09 -32.59
C ASP A 14 10.41 -0.75 -33.08
N GLU A 15 10.47 -1.49 -34.19
CA GLU A 15 9.32 -2.25 -34.69
C GLU A 15 8.91 -3.36 -33.73
N LEU A 16 9.88 -4.10 -33.19
CA LEU A 16 9.63 -5.13 -32.18
C LEU A 16 8.98 -4.55 -30.93
N SER A 17 9.46 -3.39 -30.47
CA SER A 17 8.90 -2.66 -29.32
C SER A 17 7.47 -2.18 -29.60
N ALA A 18 7.21 -1.64 -30.79
CA ALA A 18 5.88 -1.21 -31.19
C ALA A 18 4.89 -2.38 -31.31
N MET A 19 5.36 -3.57 -31.69
CA MET A 19 4.56 -4.80 -31.67
C MET A 19 4.27 -5.24 -30.23
N ALA A 20 5.28 -5.26 -29.37
CA ALA A 20 5.18 -5.68 -27.97
C ALA A 20 4.22 -4.82 -27.14
N ARG A 21 4.17 -3.50 -27.38
CA ARG A 21 3.20 -2.57 -26.75
C ARG A 21 1.73 -2.90 -27.08
N LYS A 22 1.46 -3.57 -28.19
CA LYS A 22 0.09 -3.95 -28.58
C LYS A 22 -0.27 -5.35 -28.08
N LYS A 23 0.71 -6.26 -28.08
CA LYS A 23 0.53 -7.66 -27.72
C LYS A 23 1.91 -8.33 -27.55
N SER A 24 2.04 -9.27 -26.63
CA SER A 24 3.29 -10.05 -26.47
C SER A 24 3.71 -10.71 -27.80
N VAL A 25 5.01 -10.68 -28.07
CA VAL A 25 5.66 -11.16 -29.30
C VAL A 25 6.56 -12.34 -28.97
N LEU A 26 6.34 -13.48 -29.62
CA LEU A 26 7.23 -14.63 -29.56
C LEU A 26 8.25 -14.53 -30.69
N LEU A 27 9.52 -14.36 -30.34
CA LEU A 27 10.64 -14.36 -31.28
C LEU A 27 11.17 -15.78 -31.41
N VAL A 28 11.38 -16.24 -32.64
CA VAL A 28 11.98 -17.54 -32.95
C VAL A 28 13.26 -17.30 -33.72
N SER A 29 14.38 -17.71 -33.15
CA SER A 29 15.71 -17.62 -33.77
C SER A 29 15.88 -18.68 -34.85
N ASP A 30 16.94 -18.55 -35.64
CA ASP A 30 17.29 -19.49 -36.71
C ASP A 30 17.61 -20.91 -36.20
N ASP A 31 18.19 -21.00 -35.01
CA ASP A 31 18.45 -22.23 -34.25
C ASP A 31 17.19 -22.83 -33.59
N GLY A 32 16.05 -22.15 -33.69
CA GLY A 32 14.79 -22.55 -33.06
C GLY A 32 14.63 -22.10 -31.60
N THR A 33 15.61 -21.40 -31.03
CA THR A 33 15.50 -20.81 -29.69
C THR A 33 14.40 -19.75 -29.67
N THR A 34 13.55 -19.80 -28.65
CA THR A 34 12.40 -18.91 -28.52
C THR A 34 12.58 -17.90 -27.39
N PHE A 35 12.15 -16.66 -27.65
CA PHE A 35 12.14 -15.56 -26.68
C PHE A 35 10.75 -14.93 -26.63
N LEU A 36 10.33 -14.46 -25.46
CA LEU A 36 9.12 -13.66 -25.31
C LEU A 36 9.51 -12.20 -25.11
N LEU A 37 8.97 -11.32 -25.95
CA LEU A 37 9.08 -9.87 -25.82
C LEU A 37 7.70 -9.31 -25.49
N GLU A 38 7.61 -8.66 -24.34
CA GLU A 38 6.42 -7.97 -23.88
C GLU A 38 6.80 -6.63 -23.24
N GLU A 39 5.82 -5.74 -23.12
CA GLU A 39 6.03 -4.52 -22.35
C GLU A 39 6.35 -4.93 -20.92
N ALA A 40 7.44 -4.40 -20.37
CA ALA A 40 7.75 -4.59 -18.97
C ALA A 40 6.69 -3.86 -18.15
N ASP A 41 5.70 -4.60 -17.66
CA ASP A 41 4.79 -4.12 -16.64
C ASP A 41 5.50 -4.24 -15.28
N ASP A 42 5.61 -3.12 -14.57
CA ASP A 42 6.18 -3.09 -13.22
C ASP A 42 5.45 -4.06 -12.29
N PHE A 43 4.18 -4.36 -12.58
CA PHE A 43 3.38 -5.31 -11.81
C PHE A 43 3.94 -6.74 -11.86
N ASP A 44 4.30 -7.28 -13.03
CA ASP A 44 4.82 -8.64 -13.13
C ASP A 44 6.19 -8.77 -12.43
N HIS A 45 6.99 -7.71 -12.49
CA HIS A 45 8.24 -7.63 -11.74
C HIS A 45 8.00 -7.59 -10.22
N GLU A 46 7.08 -6.76 -9.74
CA GLU A 46 6.71 -6.69 -8.33
C GLU A 46 6.14 -8.00 -7.81
N VAL A 47 5.30 -8.69 -8.59
CA VAL A 47 4.76 -10.00 -8.27
C VAL A 47 5.88 -11.04 -8.15
N ALA A 48 6.83 -11.06 -9.09
CA ALA A 48 7.97 -11.97 -9.02
C ALA A 48 8.86 -11.69 -7.80
N VAL A 49 9.11 -10.42 -7.47
CA VAL A 49 9.91 -10.01 -6.31
C VAL A 49 9.20 -10.35 -4.99
N LEU A 50 7.91 -10.03 -4.87
CA LEU A 50 7.11 -10.31 -3.68
C LEU A 50 6.85 -11.81 -3.49
N GLY A 51 6.65 -12.55 -4.58
CA GLY A 51 6.47 -14.01 -4.57
C GLY A 51 7.69 -14.75 -4.01
N ASN A 52 8.90 -14.22 -4.25
CA ASN A 52 10.15 -14.77 -3.73
C ASN A 52 10.49 -14.29 -2.29
N SER A 53 9.65 -13.48 -1.67
CA SER A 53 9.87 -12.98 -0.32
C SER A 53 9.27 -13.91 0.73
N ASP A 54 10.11 -14.70 1.41
CA ASP A 54 9.71 -15.62 2.49
C ASP A 54 8.87 -14.94 3.57
N ARG A 55 9.25 -13.70 3.92
CA ARG A 55 8.54 -12.89 4.92
C ARG A 55 7.12 -12.58 4.46
N PHE A 56 6.96 -12.18 3.19
CA PHE A 56 5.66 -11.83 2.62
C PHE A 56 4.76 -13.06 2.48
N ILE A 57 5.28 -14.16 1.94
CA ILE A 57 4.52 -15.42 1.81
C ILE A 57 4.10 -15.96 3.18
N SER A 58 5.00 -15.94 4.18
CA SER A 58 4.67 -16.34 5.55
C SER A 58 3.57 -15.47 6.16
N PHE A 59 3.58 -14.16 5.89
CA PHE A 59 2.51 -13.26 6.30
C PHE A 59 1.18 -13.61 5.63
N LEU A 60 1.16 -13.82 4.32
CA LEU A 60 -0.06 -14.20 3.59
C LEU A 60 -0.65 -15.52 4.08
N ARG A 61 0.18 -16.54 4.30
CA ARG A 61 -0.26 -17.83 4.85
C ARG A 61 -0.95 -17.64 6.21
N ARG A 62 -0.32 -16.90 7.11
CA ARG A 62 -0.92 -16.59 8.42
C ARG A 62 -2.28 -15.90 8.30
N ARG A 63 -2.42 -14.96 7.34
CA ARG A 63 -3.68 -14.27 7.10
C ARG A 63 -4.75 -15.16 6.49
N SER A 64 -4.38 -16.09 5.60
CA SER A 64 -5.34 -17.04 5.01
C SER A 64 -5.97 -17.99 6.02
N GLU A 65 -5.30 -18.22 7.15
CA GLU A 65 -5.80 -19.08 8.25
C GLU A 65 -6.72 -18.32 9.23
N GLU A 66 -6.90 -17.00 9.06
CA GLU A 66 -7.77 -16.20 9.92
C GLU A 66 -9.24 -16.60 9.72
N LYS A 67 -9.86 -17.16 10.76
CA LYS A 67 -11.24 -17.69 10.72
C LYS A 67 -12.33 -16.62 10.59
N ARG A 68 -11.99 -15.36 10.88
CA ARG A 68 -12.96 -14.27 10.88
C ARG A 68 -12.98 -13.64 9.50
N VAL A 69 -13.91 -14.11 8.68
CA VAL A 69 -14.24 -13.49 7.40
C VAL A 69 -15.46 -12.60 7.61
N ILE A 70 -15.40 -11.37 7.12
CA ILE A 70 -16.56 -10.48 6.98
C ILE A 70 -16.69 -10.16 5.50
N SER A 71 -17.91 -9.90 5.04
CA SER A 71 -18.08 -9.41 3.67
C SER A 71 -17.53 -7.99 3.55
N VAL A 72 -17.24 -7.57 2.32
CA VAL A 72 -16.74 -6.22 2.04
C VAL A 72 -17.76 -5.17 2.45
N GLU A 73 -19.05 -5.46 2.28
CA GLU A 73 -20.17 -4.61 2.67
C GLU A 73 -20.22 -4.42 4.19
N ALA A 74 -20.16 -5.52 4.95
CA ALA A 74 -20.13 -5.47 6.41
C ALA A 74 -18.91 -4.70 6.94
N PHE A 75 -17.76 -4.82 6.26
CA PHE A 75 -16.57 -4.03 6.58
C PHE A 75 -16.76 -2.54 6.30
N ALA A 76 -17.36 -2.19 5.16
CA ALA A 76 -17.63 -0.80 4.78
C ALA A 76 -18.60 -0.11 5.76
N GLU A 77 -19.62 -0.83 6.22
CA GLU A 77 -20.54 -0.37 7.25
C GLU A 77 -19.81 -0.15 8.60
N GLU A 78 -18.99 -1.11 9.04
CA GLU A 78 -18.20 -0.98 10.28
C GLU A 78 -17.22 0.20 10.22
N LEU A 79 -16.56 0.41 9.08
CA LEU A 79 -15.64 1.51 8.88
C LEU A 79 -16.36 2.87 8.95
N THR A 80 -17.55 2.97 8.34
CA THR A 80 -18.38 4.18 8.37
C THR A 80 -18.82 4.50 9.80
N HIS A 81 -19.32 3.51 10.55
CA HIS A 81 -19.69 3.68 11.95
C HIS A 81 -18.52 4.13 12.83
N LYS A 82 -17.33 3.53 12.68
CA LYS A 82 -16.12 3.93 13.43
C LYS A 82 -15.67 5.36 13.14
N VAL A 83 -15.81 5.82 11.89
CA VAL A 83 -15.47 7.20 11.50
C VAL A 83 -16.46 8.20 12.13
N LEU A 84 -17.75 7.88 12.15
CA LEU A 84 -18.78 8.69 12.79
C LEU A 84 -18.62 8.75 14.32
N ASP A 85 -18.31 7.62 14.97
CA ASP A 85 -18.09 7.54 16.42
C ASP A 85 -16.83 8.31 16.87
N LYS A 86 -15.80 8.37 16.02
CA LYS A 86 -14.58 9.13 16.30
C LYS A 86 -14.81 10.64 16.20
N ALA A 87 -15.69 11.08 15.32
CA ALA A 87 -16.10 12.48 15.20
C ALA A 87 -16.99 12.95 16.37
N ALA A 88 -17.69 12.04 17.03
CA ALA A 88 -18.59 12.33 18.15
C ALA A 88 -17.91 12.43 19.53
N ARG A 89 -16.59 12.17 19.66
CA ARG A 89 -15.89 12.28 20.94
C ARG A 89 -15.60 13.75 21.28
N PRO A 90 -16.22 14.34 22.32
CA PRO A 90 -15.89 15.69 22.72
C PRO A 90 -14.45 15.74 23.23
N THR A 91 -13.67 16.68 22.71
CA THR A 91 -12.38 17.04 23.28
C THR A 91 -12.62 17.45 24.73
N ARG A 92 -12.10 16.68 25.69
CA ARG A 92 -12.16 17.04 27.12
C ARG A 92 -11.43 18.39 27.28
N SER A 93 -12.18 19.48 27.30
CA SER A 93 -11.65 20.78 27.65
C SER A 93 -11.18 20.71 29.10
N ARG A 94 -9.87 20.89 29.32
CA ARG A 94 -9.32 21.03 30.67
C ARG A 94 -9.90 22.32 31.25
N SER A 95 -10.91 22.18 32.10
CA SER A 95 -11.38 23.27 32.95
C SER A 95 -10.21 23.72 33.84
N LYS A 96 -9.64 24.89 33.53
CA LYS A 96 -8.64 25.53 34.40
C LYS A 96 -9.34 25.92 35.70
N SER A 97 -9.03 25.20 36.77
CA SER A 97 -9.38 25.60 38.14
C SER A 97 -8.75 26.96 38.44
N ARG A 98 -9.60 27.97 38.60
CA ARG A 98 -9.21 29.35 38.92
C ARG A 98 -9.04 29.43 40.44
N ARG A 99 -7.80 29.25 40.93
CA ARG A 99 -7.47 29.49 42.35
C ARG A 99 -7.56 30.98 42.64
N VAL A 100 -8.47 31.34 43.55
CA VAL A 100 -8.59 32.70 44.11
C VAL A 100 -7.62 32.81 45.31
N PRO A 101 -6.77 33.84 45.43
CA PRO A 101 -5.98 34.04 46.64
C PRO A 101 -6.80 34.81 47.68
N SER A 102 -7.03 34.20 48.85
CA SER A 102 -7.68 34.85 49.98
C SER A 102 -6.71 35.77 50.75
N GLY A 103 -7.13 37.03 50.86
CA GLY A 103 -6.95 37.98 51.96
C GLY A 103 -5.78 37.84 52.96
N ARG A 104 -4.76 38.66 52.72
CA ARG A 104 -4.04 39.59 53.63
C ARG A 104 -4.53 39.70 55.10
N LYS A 105 -3.62 39.54 56.06
CA LYS A 105 -3.54 40.27 57.37
C LYS A 105 -2.05 40.42 57.77
N SER A 106 -1.41 41.57 57.54
CA SER A 106 -1.10 42.67 58.50
C SER A 106 -0.37 42.21 59.78
N HIS A 107 0.96 42.34 59.83
CA HIS A 107 1.74 43.36 60.57
C HIS A 107 2.08 43.00 62.03
N SER A 108 3.37 42.79 62.30
CA SER A 108 4.17 43.65 63.21
C SER A 108 5.58 43.06 63.44
N ARG A 109 6.59 43.82 63.03
CA ARG A 109 7.90 43.98 63.72
C ARG A 109 7.82 45.36 64.40
N PRO A 110 8.66 45.76 65.38
CA PRO A 110 10.07 45.40 65.63
C PRO A 110 10.32 45.20 67.17
N ARG A 111 11.50 45.06 67.78
CA ARG A 111 12.79 45.77 67.75
C ARG A 111 13.80 44.97 68.61
N GLY A 112 15.10 45.22 68.44
CA GLY A 112 16.16 44.84 69.36
C GLY A 112 17.34 44.24 68.65
#